data_AF-A0A7I7XN75-F1
#
_entry.id   AF-A0A7I7XN75-F1
#
_cell.length_a   1.000
_cell.length_b   1.000
_cell.length_c   1.000
_cell.angle_alpha   90.00
_cell.angle_beta   90.00
_cell.angle_gamma   90.00
#
_symmetry.space_group_name_H-M   'P 1'
#
loop_
_entity.id
_entity.type
_entity.pdbx_description
1 polymer ?
#
loop_
_entity_poly.entity_id
_entity_poly.type
_entity_poly.pdbx_seq_one_letter_code
_entity_poly.pdbx_strand_id
1 'polypeptide(L)'
;MSRDSKRPVIDPYLPGNGNFGYRVSRYELDLEYKVNINRLAGTATITAVTLASLSTFSLDLSDALAVSKVSVNGRRPAHFARSKGKLDVTLSAALPAGAALTITVRYAGTPRPIRSLWGDVGFEELTSGALVAGQPNGAASWFPCDDHPSSKASYRIAIATENPYYALANGELVSRRTRAAMTTWTYEQPEPTSTYLVTLQIGEYQQHRLTKSPVVMNAVLPQRLRQNFDHDFGRQPQMMKLFVKLFGPYPLSNGYTVVVTDDDLEIPLEAQGISIFGANHCGGNRSAERLIAHELAHQWFGNSVTVRRWRDIWLHEGFACYAEWLWSEDSGGRTADELAKHYHQRLRHSSQHLLLADPGPRDMFDDRVYKRGALTLHALRRTIGDDRFFDLLRDWTARHRHATAVTDDFTGLAANYAEESLRPLWRAWLYSTDVPHP
;
A
#
# COMPACT_ATOMS: atom_id res chain seq x y z
N MET A 1 37.73 15.59 -12.36
CA MET A 1 36.73 16.62 -11.97
C MET A 1 35.45 15.90 -11.58
N SER A 2 35.13 15.90 -10.28
CA SER A 2 33.95 15.26 -9.70
C SER A 2 32.68 15.90 -10.25
N ARG A 3 31.94 15.18 -11.09
CA ARG A 3 30.52 15.47 -11.33
C ARG A 3 29.72 14.46 -10.51
N ASP A 4 29.72 14.65 -9.21
CA ASP A 4 28.68 14.09 -8.34
C ASP A 4 27.40 14.91 -8.61
N SER A 5 26.83 14.76 -9.82
CA SER A 5 25.53 15.37 -10.12
C SER A 5 24.52 14.61 -9.27
N LYS A 6 24.13 15.20 -8.13
CA LYS A 6 23.06 14.66 -7.29
C LYS A 6 21.88 14.32 -8.18
N ARG A 7 21.43 13.05 -8.13
CA ARG A 7 20.23 12.62 -8.86
C ARG A 7 19.07 13.53 -8.45
N PRO A 8 18.19 13.93 -9.37
CA PRO A 8 17.00 14.67 -9.00
C PRO A 8 16.19 13.86 -7.99
N VAL A 9 15.48 14.54 -7.10
CA VAL A 9 14.67 13.92 -6.03
C VAL A 9 13.21 14.01 -6.43
N ILE A 10 12.51 12.87 -6.49
CA ILE A 10 11.06 12.82 -6.78
C ILE A 10 10.28 13.28 -5.55
N ASP A 11 10.58 12.65 -4.41
CA ASP A 11 9.95 12.91 -3.13
C ASP A 11 11.03 13.10 -2.04
N PRO A 12 11.08 14.26 -1.37
CA PRO A 12 11.99 14.50 -0.25
C PRO A 12 11.85 13.51 0.91
N TYR A 13 10.71 12.83 1.02
CA TYR A 13 10.49 11.81 2.05
C TYR A 13 11.27 10.52 1.77
N LEU A 14 11.51 10.22 0.49
CA LEU A 14 12.26 9.07 0.03
C LEU A 14 13.24 9.49 -1.08
N PRO A 15 14.29 10.26 -0.76
CA PRO A 15 15.11 10.93 -1.76
C PRO A 15 15.92 9.98 -2.66
N GLY A 16 16.04 8.70 -2.28
CA GLY A 16 16.71 7.66 -3.06
C GLY A 16 15.79 6.83 -3.96
N ASN A 17 14.47 6.95 -3.83
CA ASN A 17 13.50 6.04 -4.46
C ASN A 17 12.78 6.66 -5.66
N GLY A 18 12.25 5.79 -6.52
CA GLY A 18 11.55 6.17 -7.74
C GLY A 18 12.49 6.62 -8.87
N ASN A 19 11.98 6.70 -10.08
CA ASN A 19 12.77 6.87 -11.29
C ASN A 19 12.13 7.90 -12.23
N PHE A 20 12.97 8.56 -13.03
CA PHE A 20 12.53 9.60 -13.95
C PHE A 20 12.51 9.10 -15.40
N GLY A 21 11.71 9.80 -16.21
CA GLY A 21 11.85 9.77 -17.66
C GLY A 21 11.12 8.61 -18.36
N TYR A 22 10.46 7.73 -17.61
CA TYR A 22 9.51 6.75 -18.12
C TYR A 22 8.34 6.58 -17.14
N ARG A 23 7.28 5.93 -17.59
CA ARG A 23 6.14 5.52 -16.75
C ARG A 23 5.84 4.05 -17.02
N VAL A 24 5.78 3.25 -15.96
CA VAL A 24 5.41 1.83 -16.04
C VAL A 24 3.89 1.69 -16.15
N SER A 25 3.43 0.77 -16.98
CA SER A 25 2.02 0.40 -17.11
C SER A 25 1.74 -1.04 -16.66
N ARG A 26 2.74 -1.92 -16.71
CA ARG A 26 2.58 -3.33 -16.34
C ARG A 26 3.88 -3.94 -15.82
N TYR A 27 3.75 -4.74 -14.77
CA TYR A 27 4.78 -5.68 -14.31
C TYR A 27 4.31 -7.11 -14.55
N GLU A 28 5.18 -7.93 -15.10
CA GLU A 28 5.00 -9.38 -15.15
C GLU A 28 6.17 -10.01 -14.40
N LEU A 29 5.86 -10.66 -13.29
CA LEU A 29 6.83 -11.24 -12.37
C LEU A 29 6.70 -12.76 -12.42
N ASP A 30 7.71 -13.43 -12.97
CA ASP A 30 7.84 -14.89 -12.88
C ASP A 30 8.91 -15.21 -11.83
N LEU A 31 8.46 -15.74 -10.70
CA LEU A 31 9.22 -15.86 -9.45
C LEU A 31 9.27 -17.32 -8.99
N GLU A 32 10.39 -17.69 -8.38
CA GLU A 32 10.57 -18.92 -7.61
C GLU A 32 11.13 -18.53 -6.25
N TYR A 33 10.43 -18.87 -5.17
CA TYR A 33 10.90 -18.71 -3.81
C TYR A 33 11.03 -20.07 -3.12
N LYS A 34 12.24 -20.36 -2.65
CA LYS A 34 12.54 -21.53 -1.83
C LYS A 34 12.64 -21.09 -0.38
N VAL A 35 11.69 -21.54 0.43
CA VAL A 35 11.57 -21.18 1.85
C VAL A 35 12.77 -21.72 2.62
N ASN A 36 13.13 -23.00 2.40
CA ASN A 36 14.17 -23.70 3.18
C ASN A 36 15.56 -23.05 3.14
N ILE A 37 15.86 -22.27 2.10
CA ILE A 37 17.17 -21.63 1.90
C ILE A 37 17.05 -20.11 1.75
N ASN A 38 15.87 -19.55 2.02
CA ASN A 38 15.51 -18.15 1.78
C ASN A 38 16.12 -17.62 0.47
N ARG A 39 15.67 -18.19 -0.65
CA ARG A 39 16.21 -17.85 -1.97
C ARG A 39 15.09 -17.50 -2.94
N LEU A 40 15.14 -16.27 -3.43
CA LEU A 40 14.29 -15.79 -4.50
C LEU A 40 15.07 -15.79 -5.82
N ALA A 41 14.46 -16.31 -6.86
CA ALA A 41 14.89 -16.13 -8.24
C ALA A 41 13.73 -15.58 -9.06
N GLY A 42 14.00 -14.64 -9.96
CA GLY A 42 12.95 -13.94 -10.68
C GLY A 42 13.35 -13.50 -12.08
N THR A 43 12.33 -13.43 -12.94
CA THR A 43 12.35 -12.61 -14.14
C THR A 43 11.24 -11.58 -14.03
N ALA A 44 11.62 -10.30 -14.04
CA ALA A 44 10.67 -9.20 -14.14
C ALA A 44 10.64 -8.70 -15.58
N THR A 45 9.46 -8.65 -16.19
CA THR A 45 9.21 -7.97 -17.46
C THR A 45 8.36 -6.73 -17.18
N ILE A 46 8.92 -5.56 -17.46
CA ILE A 46 8.35 -4.26 -17.14
C ILE A 46 7.99 -3.59 -18.45
N THR A 47 6.69 -3.29 -18.64
CA THR A 47 6.20 -2.54 -19.79
C THR A 47 6.00 -1.09 -19.38
N ALA A 48 6.62 -0.19 -20.13
CA ALA A 48 6.67 1.23 -19.86
C ALA A 48 6.65 2.06 -21.15
N VAL A 49 6.46 3.36 -20.99
CA VAL A 49 6.60 4.36 -22.05
C VAL A 49 7.57 5.44 -21.60
N THR A 50 8.45 5.90 -22.49
CA THR A 50 9.35 7.01 -22.20
C THR A 50 8.58 8.33 -22.15
N LEU A 51 8.89 9.18 -21.18
CA LEU A 51 8.32 10.53 -21.01
C LEU A 51 9.23 11.61 -21.59
N ALA A 52 10.50 11.29 -21.81
CA ALA A 52 11.52 12.14 -22.42
C ALA A 52 12.45 11.28 -23.28
N SER A 53 13.36 11.91 -24.03
CA SER A 53 14.44 11.17 -24.67
C SER A 53 15.33 10.51 -23.60
N LEU A 54 15.53 9.20 -23.68
CA LEU A 54 16.30 8.41 -22.71
C LEU A 54 17.54 7.81 -23.36
N SER A 55 18.71 8.10 -22.79
CA SER A 55 19.94 7.33 -23.05
C SER A 55 20.32 6.45 -21.85
N THR A 56 19.81 6.81 -20.67
CA THR A 56 19.96 6.07 -19.43
C THR A 56 18.64 6.08 -18.67
N PHE A 57 18.42 5.06 -17.85
CA PHE A 57 17.36 5.03 -16.85
C PHE A 57 17.81 4.14 -15.68
N SER A 58 17.05 4.14 -14.58
CA SER A 58 17.29 3.26 -13.43
C SER A 58 16.02 2.55 -13.00
N LEU A 59 16.16 1.47 -12.22
CA LEU A 59 15.09 0.81 -11.46
C LEU A 59 15.54 0.73 -9.99
N ASP A 60 14.60 0.79 -9.06
CA ASP A 60 14.83 0.45 -7.66
C ASP A 60 14.98 -1.07 -7.52
N LEU A 61 16.04 -1.53 -6.84
CA LEU A 61 16.23 -2.95 -6.52
C LEU A 61 17.24 -3.08 -5.37
N SER A 62 16.94 -3.88 -4.35
CA SER A 62 17.81 -4.15 -3.20
C SER A 62 19.11 -4.84 -3.60
N ASP A 63 20.23 -4.45 -2.98
CA ASP A 63 21.57 -5.02 -3.21
C ASP A 63 21.68 -6.50 -2.81
N ALA A 64 20.68 -7.03 -2.11
CA ALA A 64 20.55 -8.45 -1.80
C ALA A 64 20.26 -9.33 -3.04
N LEU A 65 19.85 -8.74 -4.17
CA LEU A 65 19.45 -9.45 -5.38
C LEU A 65 20.43 -9.21 -6.53
N ALA A 66 21.21 -10.22 -6.90
CA ALA A 66 22.15 -10.14 -8.01
C ALA A 66 21.41 -10.16 -9.36
N VAL A 67 21.73 -9.21 -10.24
CA VAL A 67 21.17 -9.15 -11.61
C VAL A 67 22.11 -9.87 -12.57
N SER A 68 21.62 -10.91 -13.21
CA SER A 68 22.39 -11.74 -14.16
C SER A 68 22.20 -11.31 -15.61
N LYS A 69 21.05 -10.72 -15.95
CA LYS A 69 20.75 -10.27 -17.31
C LYS A 69 19.77 -9.11 -17.31
N VAL A 70 20.03 -8.15 -18.18
CA VAL A 70 19.10 -7.08 -18.56
C VAL A 70 18.93 -7.09 -20.08
N SER A 71 17.70 -6.96 -20.55
CA SER A 71 17.39 -6.59 -21.93
C SER A 71 16.38 -5.46 -21.99
N VAL A 72 16.55 -4.58 -22.97
CA VAL A 72 15.65 -3.47 -23.27
C VAL A 72 15.17 -3.65 -24.71
N ASN A 73 13.85 -3.74 -24.91
CA ASN A 73 13.22 -4.01 -26.21
C ASN A 73 13.85 -5.23 -26.91
N GLY A 74 14.10 -6.31 -26.14
CA GLY A 74 14.71 -7.56 -26.63
C GLY A 74 16.21 -7.51 -26.90
N ARG A 75 16.88 -6.36 -26.73
CA ARG A 75 18.33 -6.19 -26.97
C ARG A 75 19.10 -5.97 -25.68
N ARG A 76 20.37 -6.36 -25.65
CA ARG A 76 21.25 -6.06 -24.52
C ARG A 76 21.51 -4.54 -24.46
N PRO A 77 21.42 -3.89 -23.29
CA PRO A 77 21.85 -2.50 -23.15
C PRO A 77 23.38 -2.37 -23.35
N ALA A 78 23.87 -1.16 -23.57
CA ALA A 78 25.32 -0.92 -23.67
C ALA A 78 26.03 -1.28 -22.37
N HIS A 79 25.41 -0.93 -21.23
CA HIS A 79 25.92 -1.22 -19.91
C HIS A 79 24.78 -1.29 -18.91
N PHE A 80 24.93 -2.09 -17.85
CA PHE A 80 24.10 -1.99 -16.66
C PHE A 80 24.96 -2.24 -15.43
N ALA A 81 24.66 -1.56 -14.34
CA ALA A 81 25.32 -1.77 -13.06
C ALA A 81 24.36 -1.54 -11.91
N ARG A 82 24.65 -2.18 -10.78
CA ARG A 82 23.94 -1.92 -9.54
C ARG A 82 24.77 -1.03 -8.63
N SER A 83 24.12 -0.06 -8.01
CA SER A 83 24.74 0.78 -6.99
C SER A 83 23.68 1.47 -6.13
N LYS A 84 23.88 1.49 -4.81
CA LYS A 84 23.06 2.28 -3.87
C LYS A 84 21.56 1.99 -4.01
N GLY A 85 21.16 0.71 -4.06
CA GLY A 85 19.75 0.32 -4.20
C GLY A 85 19.13 0.58 -5.58
N LYS A 86 19.94 0.87 -6.60
CA LYS A 86 19.50 1.09 -7.98
C LYS A 86 20.15 0.11 -8.94
N LEU A 87 19.40 -0.27 -9.97
CA LEU A 87 19.90 -0.88 -11.20
C LEU A 87 19.93 0.21 -12.28
N ASP A 88 21.11 0.74 -12.58
CA ASP A 88 21.31 1.73 -13.63
C ASP A 88 21.55 1.05 -14.98
N VAL A 89 20.88 1.52 -16.02
CA VAL A 89 20.92 0.96 -17.37
C VAL A 89 21.27 2.05 -18.38
N THR A 90 22.32 1.82 -19.17
CA THR A 90 22.75 2.67 -20.28
C THR A 90 22.36 2.02 -21.60
N LEU A 91 21.56 2.70 -22.40
CA LEU A 91 21.08 2.20 -23.69
C LEU A 91 22.18 2.31 -24.76
N SER A 92 22.18 1.38 -25.71
CA SER A 92 23.09 1.43 -26.88
C SER A 92 22.70 2.51 -27.89
N ALA A 93 21.44 2.91 -27.89
CA ALA A 93 20.91 4.03 -28.66
C ALA A 93 19.84 4.73 -27.83
N ALA A 94 19.75 6.05 -27.95
CA ALA A 94 18.73 6.83 -27.25
C ALA A 94 17.33 6.45 -27.77
N LEU A 95 16.37 6.34 -26.84
CA LEU A 95 14.95 6.22 -27.17
C LEU A 95 14.31 7.61 -27.15
N PRO A 96 13.50 7.99 -28.17
CA PRO A 96 12.79 9.26 -28.15
C PRO A 96 11.69 9.26 -27.07
N ALA A 97 11.13 10.44 -26.77
CA ALA A 97 9.94 10.55 -25.92
C ALA A 97 8.74 9.84 -26.57
N GLY A 98 7.88 9.21 -25.77
CA GLY A 98 6.73 8.44 -26.24
C GLY A 98 7.06 7.05 -26.80
N ALA A 99 8.32 6.61 -26.75
CA ALA A 99 8.73 5.29 -27.22
C ALA A 99 8.26 4.18 -26.27
N ALA A 100 7.87 3.05 -26.85
CA ALA A 100 7.62 1.82 -26.09
C ALA A 100 8.92 1.29 -25.47
N LEU A 101 8.81 0.86 -24.22
CA LEU A 101 9.94 0.39 -23.41
C LEU A 101 9.55 -0.91 -22.70
N THR A 102 10.12 -2.02 -23.12
CA THR A 102 10.03 -3.33 -22.44
C THR A 102 11.37 -3.66 -21.82
N ILE A 103 11.43 -3.71 -20.50
CA ILE A 103 12.64 -4.02 -19.74
C ILE A 103 12.48 -5.42 -19.14
N THR A 104 13.39 -6.33 -19.44
CA THR A 104 13.43 -7.65 -18.81
C THR A 104 14.67 -7.77 -17.95
N VAL A 105 14.49 -8.10 -16.68
CA VAL A 105 15.56 -8.25 -15.70
C VAL A 105 15.50 -9.66 -15.11
N ARG A 106 16.61 -10.41 -15.21
CA ARG A 106 16.79 -11.70 -14.52
C ARG A 106 17.65 -11.49 -13.30
N TYR A 107 17.17 -11.94 -12.14
CA TYR A 107 17.82 -11.71 -10.87
C TYR A 107 17.61 -12.88 -9.90
N ALA A 108 18.48 -12.99 -8.90
CA ALA A 108 18.32 -13.94 -7.82
C ALA A 108 19.13 -13.52 -6.59
N GLY A 109 18.74 -13.99 -5.42
CA GLY A 109 19.47 -13.76 -4.18
C GLY A 109 18.68 -14.22 -2.97
N THR A 110 19.14 -13.80 -1.80
CA THR A 110 18.43 -13.98 -0.53
C THR A 110 17.75 -12.65 -0.22
N PRO A 111 16.43 -12.53 -0.47
CA PRO A 111 15.72 -11.28 -0.20
C PRO A 111 15.80 -10.95 1.29
N ARG A 112 15.82 -9.66 1.60
CA ARG A 112 15.86 -9.14 2.97
C ARG A 112 15.07 -7.84 3.04
N PRO A 113 14.55 -7.47 4.22
CA PRO A 113 13.96 -6.17 4.41
C PRO A 113 14.97 -5.05 4.09
N ILE A 114 14.45 -3.93 3.60
CA ILE A 114 15.17 -2.69 3.41
C ILE A 114 15.05 -1.89 4.70
N ARG A 115 16.19 -1.51 5.27
CA ARG A 115 16.21 -0.63 6.43
C ARG A 115 15.77 0.78 6.04
N SER A 116 14.74 1.29 6.69
CA SER A 116 14.19 2.63 6.45
C SER A 116 14.24 3.49 7.72
N LEU A 117 13.74 4.72 7.61
CA LEU A 117 13.56 5.63 8.75
C LEU A 117 12.49 5.14 9.74
N TRP A 118 11.56 4.30 9.26
CA TRP A 118 10.37 3.85 9.98
C TRP A 118 10.44 2.38 10.39
N GLY A 119 11.64 1.79 10.35
CA GLY A 119 11.84 0.36 10.56
C GLY A 119 12.21 -0.37 9.27
N ASP A 120 12.24 -1.69 9.35
CA ASP A 120 12.55 -2.55 8.22
C ASP A 120 11.29 -2.77 7.36
N VAL A 121 11.41 -2.65 6.04
CA VAL A 121 10.29 -2.73 5.10
C VAL A 121 10.59 -3.67 3.94
N GLY A 122 9.59 -4.36 3.43
CA GLY A 122 9.68 -5.25 2.27
C GLY A 122 9.63 -6.73 2.64
N PHE A 123 10.47 -7.52 1.99
CA PHE A 123 10.45 -8.98 2.06
C PHE A 123 11.09 -9.48 3.36
N GLU A 124 10.29 -10.16 4.15
CA GLU A 124 10.67 -10.74 5.44
C GLU A 124 10.52 -12.25 5.40
N GLU A 125 11.51 -12.94 5.96
CA GLU A 125 11.47 -14.38 6.18
C GLU A 125 10.75 -14.64 7.51
N LEU A 126 9.73 -15.50 7.47
CA LEU A 126 9.00 -15.93 8.66
C LEU A 126 9.56 -17.24 9.21
N THR A 127 9.13 -17.61 10.41
CA THR A 127 9.44 -18.92 11.01
C THR A 127 9.10 -20.08 10.07
N SER A 128 7.96 -19.97 9.37
CA SER A 128 7.54 -20.89 8.31
C SER A 128 6.94 -20.11 7.14
N GLY A 129 7.79 -19.72 6.19
CA GLY A 129 7.38 -19.04 4.95
C GLY A 129 8.00 -17.66 4.76
N ALA A 130 7.22 -16.72 4.22
CA ALA A 130 7.64 -15.33 3.99
C ALA A 130 6.43 -14.39 3.89
N LEU A 131 6.65 -13.13 4.22
CA LEU A 131 5.70 -12.04 3.97
C LEU A 131 6.39 -10.86 3.30
N VAL A 132 5.62 -10.01 2.63
CA VAL A 132 6.11 -8.73 2.10
C VAL A 132 5.27 -7.58 2.64
N ALA A 133 5.90 -6.70 3.42
CA ALA A 133 5.35 -5.47 3.96
C ALA A 133 5.92 -4.24 3.20
N GLY A 134 5.26 -3.82 2.12
CA GLY A 134 5.89 -2.94 1.14
C GLY A 134 5.91 -1.44 1.49
N GLN A 135 5.12 -0.95 2.45
CA GLN A 135 5.04 0.48 2.75
C GLN A 135 6.30 0.99 3.47
N PRO A 136 6.88 2.15 3.11
CA PRO A 136 6.55 3.02 1.98
C PRO A 136 7.37 2.70 0.70
N ASN A 137 8.42 1.89 0.80
CA ASN A 137 9.40 1.64 -0.28
C ASN A 137 10.09 0.26 -0.20
N GLY A 138 9.34 -0.75 0.24
CA GLY A 138 9.79 -2.12 0.42
C GLY A 138 9.70 -2.98 -0.84
N ALA A 139 9.08 -2.52 -1.93
CA ALA A 139 8.88 -3.34 -3.13
C ALA A 139 10.22 -3.74 -3.79
N ALA A 140 11.19 -2.84 -3.76
CA ALA A 140 12.54 -3.07 -4.27
C ALA A 140 13.28 -4.23 -3.56
N SER A 141 12.80 -4.73 -2.41
CA SER A 141 13.40 -5.87 -1.71
C SER A 141 13.26 -7.20 -2.46
N TRP A 142 12.32 -7.30 -3.41
CA TRP A 142 11.99 -8.57 -4.08
C TRP A 142 11.77 -8.48 -5.60
N PHE A 143 11.58 -7.29 -6.17
CA PHE A 143 11.55 -7.11 -7.62
C PHE A 143 12.03 -5.72 -8.08
N PRO A 144 12.59 -5.60 -9.30
CA PRO A 144 13.03 -4.32 -9.82
C PRO A 144 11.83 -3.47 -10.22
N CYS A 145 11.74 -2.25 -9.70
CA CYS A 145 10.53 -1.45 -9.81
C CYS A 145 10.78 0.06 -9.89
N ASP A 146 9.68 0.79 -10.06
CA ASP A 146 9.65 2.23 -9.90
C ASP A 146 8.99 2.56 -8.56
N ASP A 147 9.80 2.58 -7.50
CA ASP A 147 9.28 2.43 -6.13
C ASP A 147 8.82 3.75 -5.52
N HIS A 148 7.67 4.24 -6.00
CA HIS A 148 7.08 5.48 -5.59
C HIS A 148 5.54 5.37 -5.57
N PRO A 149 4.83 5.95 -4.59
CA PRO A 149 3.37 5.78 -4.47
C PRO A 149 2.60 6.23 -5.71
N SER A 150 3.14 7.20 -6.47
CA SER A 150 2.51 7.67 -7.70
C SER A 150 2.67 6.74 -8.92
N SER A 151 3.61 5.80 -8.85
CA SER A 151 3.98 4.93 -9.97
C SER A 151 3.12 3.67 -9.98
N LYS A 152 1.82 3.86 -10.20
CA LYS A 152 0.83 2.77 -10.28
C LYS A 152 0.94 1.99 -11.60
N ALA A 153 0.78 0.67 -11.52
CA ALA A 153 0.78 -0.22 -12.69
C ALA A 153 -0.17 -1.42 -12.49
N SER A 154 -0.44 -2.17 -13.57
CA SER A 154 -1.06 -3.49 -13.49
C SER A 154 -0.02 -4.58 -13.25
N TYR A 155 -0.43 -5.74 -12.72
CA TYR A 155 0.47 -6.83 -12.37
C TYR A 155 -0.03 -8.19 -12.84
N ARG A 156 0.89 -9.00 -13.36
CA ARG A 156 0.78 -10.46 -13.37
C ARG A 156 1.89 -11.03 -12.49
N ILE A 157 1.53 -11.82 -11.48
CA ILE A 157 2.49 -12.40 -10.53
C ILE A 157 2.36 -13.92 -10.58
N ALA A 158 3.36 -14.58 -11.16
CA ALA A 158 3.51 -16.03 -11.11
C ALA A 158 4.57 -16.39 -10.08
N ILE A 159 4.17 -16.97 -8.95
CA ILE A 159 5.08 -17.39 -7.88
C ILE A 159 5.08 -18.90 -7.76
N ALA A 160 6.26 -19.51 -7.81
CA ALA A 160 6.48 -20.91 -7.50
C ALA A 160 7.12 -21.05 -6.11
N THR A 161 6.60 -21.97 -5.29
CA THR A 161 7.21 -22.33 -4.01
C THR A 161 7.01 -23.81 -3.69
N GLU A 162 7.74 -24.30 -2.68
CA GLU A 162 7.77 -25.69 -2.26
C GLU A 162 6.40 -26.11 -1.66
N ASN A 163 5.99 -27.35 -1.88
CA ASN A 163 4.88 -27.91 -1.09
C ASN A 163 5.37 -28.14 0.36
N PRO A 164 4.53 -27.94 1.40
CA PRO A 164 3.08 -27.74 1.35
C PRO A 164 2.63 -26.26 1.36
N TYR A 165 3.52 -25.30 1.14
CA TYR A 165 3.20 -23.88 1.26
C TYR A 165 2.08 -23.44 0.31
N TYR A 166 1.29 -22.46 0.77
CA TYR A 166 0.34 -21.70 -0.03
C TYR A 166 0.94 -20.33 -0.32
N ALA A 167 1.00 -19.92 -1.58
CA ALA A 167 1.41 -18.57 -1.97
C ALA A 167 0.19 -17.72 -2.34
N LEU A 168 0.07 -16.54 -1.75
CA LEU A 168 -0.91 -15.51 -2.08
C LEU A 168 -0.20 -14.24 -2.54
N ALA A 169 -0.67 -13.65 -3.64
CA ALA A 169 -0.27 -12.33 -4.10
C ALA A 169 -1.52 -11.52 -4.50
N ASN A 170 -1.35 -10.22 -4.77
CA ASN A 170 -2.46 -9.35 -5.20
C ASN A 170 -3.10 -9.85 -6.50
N GLY A 171 -4.42 -9.66 -6.62
CA GLY A 171 -5.17 -9.97 -7.83
C GLY A 171 -6.01 -11.25 -7.73
N GLU A 172 -6.63 -11.61 -8.83
CA GLU A 172 -7.40 -12.85 -8.97
C GLU A 172 -6.46 -14.03 -9.25
N LEU A 173 -6.65 -15.16 -8.56
CA LEU A 173 -5.93 -16.39 -8.86
C LEU A 173 -6.44 -17.00 -10.17
N VAL A 174 -5.72 -16.78 -11.27
CA VAL A 174 -6.12 -17.24 -12.61
C VAL A 174 -5.57 -18.61 -12.97
N SER A 175 -4.53 -19.09 -12.28
CA SER A 175 -3.96 -20.43 -12.51
C SER A 175 -3.24 -20.94 -11.28
N ARG A 176 -3.42 -22.23 -10.97
CA ARG A 176 -2.63 -22.98 -9.98
C ARG A 176 -2.17 -24.29 -10.61
N ARG A 177 -0.85 -24.53 -10.63
CA ARG A 177 -0.25 -25.72 -11.26
C ARG A 177 0.78 -26.34 -10.33
N THR A 178 0.62 -27.62 -10.03
CA THR A 178 1.60 -28.38 -9.24
C THR A 178 2.46 -29.25 -10.17
N ARG A 179 3.78 -29.20 -9.99
CA ARG A 179 4.73 -30.04 -10.72
C ARG A 179 5.82 -30.50 -9.76
N ALA A 180 5.92 -31.82 -9.57
CA ALA A 180 6.82 -32.44 -8.59
C ALA A 180 6.63 -31.80 -7.19
N ALA A 181 7.70 -31.33 -6.56
CA ALA A 181 7.68 -30.75 -5.22
C ALA A 181 7.31 -29.26 -5.16
N MET A 182 6.97 -28.64 -6.29
CA MET A 182 6.66 -27.22 -6.38
C MET A 182 5.22 -27.00 -6.85
N THR A 183 4.59 -25.96 -6.35
CA THR A 183 3.35 -25.43 -6.91
C THR A 183 3.60 -24.01 -7.42
N THR A 184 2.96 -23.63 -8.52
CA THR A 184 2.98 -22.28 -9.09
C THR A 184 1.58 -21.70 -9.06
N TRP A 185 1.44 -20.51 -8.48
CA TRP A 185 0.23 -19.71 -8.44
C TRP A 185 0.43 -18.50 -9.34
N THR A 186 -0.55 -18.21 -10.19
CA THR A 186 -0.54 -17.03 -11.06
C THR A 186 -1.71 -16.14 -10.71
N TYR A 187 -1.40 -14.92 -10.33
CA TYR A 187 -2.35 -13.88 -10.00
C TYR A 187 -2.36 -12.79 -11.07
N GLU A 188 -3.54 -12.23 -11.35
CA GLU A 188 -3.72 -11.07 -12.23
C GLU A 188 -4.39 -9.92 -11.46
N GLN A 189 -3.70 -8.78 -11.38
CA GLN A 189 -4.20 -7.53 -10.81
C GLN A 189 -4.26 -6.48 -11.94
N PRO A 190 -5.41 -6.36 -12.63
CA PRO A 190 -5.54 -5.41 -13.74
C PRO A 190 -5.64 -3.96 -13.25
N GLU A 191 -6.19 -3.72 -12.06
CA GLU A 191 -6.33 -2.37 -11.49
C GLU A 191 -4.96 -1.73 -11.15
N PRO A 192 -4.76 -0.44 -11.47
CA PRO A 192 -3.53 0.26 -11.13
C PRO A 192 -3.20 0.20 -9.63
N THR A 193 -2.06 -0.39 -9.31
CA THR A 193 -1.58 -0.66 -7.94
C THR A 193 -0.22 0.00 -7.77
N SER A 194 0.00 0.68 -6.63
CA SER A 194 1.32 1.26 -6.32
C SER A 194 2.25 0.14 -5.85
N THR A 195 3.55 0.24 -6.14
CA THR A 195 4.52 -0.83 -5.87
C THR A 195 4.52 -1.30 -4.41
N TYR A 196 4.42 -0.36 -3.45
CA TYR A 196 4.41 -0.65 -2.02
C TYR A 196 3.17 -1.45 -1.55
N LEU A 197 2.09 -1.46 -2.34
CA LEU A 197 0.86 -2.20 -2.07
C LEU A 197 0.87 -3.61 -2.64
N VAL A 198 1.91 -3.97 -3.39
CA VAL A 198 2.11 -5.32 -3.90
C VAL A 198 2.79 -6.16 -2.83
N THR A 199 2.15 -7.26 -2.48
CA THR A 199 2.59 -8.19 -1.43
C THR A 199 2.72 -9.61 -1.97
N LEU A 200 3.48 -10.41 -1.25
CA LEU A 200 3.59 -11.84 -1.39
C LEU A 200 3.54 -12.46 0.00
N GLN A 201 2.61 -13.38 0.21
CA GLN A 201 2.44 -14.13 1.44
C GLN A 201 2.64 -15.61 1.13
N ILE A 202 3.59 -16.25 1.81
CA ILE A 202 3.88 -17.67 1.68
C ILE A 202 3.84 -18.27 3.07
N GLY A 203 3.02 -19.30 3.26
CA GLY A 203 2.91 -19.99 4.54
C GLY A 203 2.01 -21.21 4.45
N GLU A 204 1.89 -21.94 5.55
CA GLU A 204 1.01 -23.11 5.66
C GLU A 204 -0.44 -22.68 5.87
N TYR A 205 -1.06 -22.16 4.82
CA TYR A 205 -2.39 -21.57 4.88
C TYR A 205 -3.49 -22.44 4.29
N GLN A 206 -4.70 -22.24 4.80
CA GLN A 206 -5.95 -22.66 4.19
C GLN A 206 -6.79 -21.45 3.81
N GLN A 207 -7.47 -21.54 2.67
CA GLN A 207 -8.39 -20.51 2.22
C GLN A 207 -9.83 -20.84 2.63
N HIS A 208 -10.54 -19.85 3.15
CA HIS A 208 -11.96 -19.95 3.49
C HIS A 208 -12.73 -18.73 3.01
N ARG A 209 -14.02 -18.92 2.74
CA ARG A 209 -14.91 -17.89 2.25
C ARG A 209 -15.69 -17.25 3.39
N LEU A 210 -15.62 -15.93 3.54
CA LEU A 210 -16.52 -15.18 4.42
C LEU A 210 -17.87 -15.00 3.70
N THR A 211 -18.96 -15.21 4.43
CA THR A 211 -20.33 -15.09 3.90
C THR A 211 -20.97 -13.76 4.34
N LYS A 212 -22.11 -13.40 3.71
CA LYS A 212 -22.92 -12.23 4.08
C LYS A 212 -22.27 -10.85 3.86
N SER A 213 -21.23 -10.78 3.03
CA SER A 213 -20.64 -9.51 2.57
C SER A 213 -21.20 -9.13 1.20
N PRO A 214 -21.43 -7.82 0.90
CA PRO A 214 -21.75 -7.36 -0.46
C PRO A 214 -20.58 -7.52 -1.43
N VAL A 215 -19.36 -7.74 -0.92
CA VAL A 215 -18.15 -7.96 -1.68
C VAL A 215 -17.64 -9.37 -1.43
N VAL A 216 -17.07 -9.97 -2.46
CA VAL A 216 -16.38 -11.26 -2.38
C VAL A 216 -15.27 -11.17 -1.33
N MET A 217 -15.36 -11.89 -0.22
CA MET A 217 -14.37 -11.85 0.87
C MET A 217 -13.77 -13.21 1.18
N ASN A 218 -12.45 -13.34 1.22
CA ASN A 218 -11.76 -14.57 1.59
C ASN A 218 -10.87 -14.36 2.83
N ALA A 219 -10.61 -15.44 3.55
CA ALA A 219 -9.57 -15.52 4.56
C ALA A 219 -8.53 -16.56 4.16
N VAL A 220 -7.27 -16.28 4.41
CA VAL A 220 -6.14 -17.18 4.17
C VAL A 220 -5.31 -17.23 5.45
N LEU A 221 -5.29 -18.37 6.13
CA LEU A 221 -4.68 -18.47 7.46
C LEU A 221 -4.26 -19.89 7.84
N PRO A 222 -3.36 -20.05 8.82
CA PRO A 222 -3.08 -21.33 9.46
C PRO A 222 -4.34 -21.95 10.06
N GLN A 223 -4.50 -23.27 9.89
CA GLN A 223 -5.68 -24.00 10.37
C GLN A 223 -5.90 -23.84 11.88
N ARG A 224 -4.82 -23.73 12.67
CA ARG A 224 -4.90 -23.58 14.14
C ARG A 224 -5.60 -22.30 14.58
N LEU A 225 -5.56 -21.24 13.76
CA LEU A 225 -6.15 -19.93 14.07
C LEU A 225 -7.63 -19.85 13.68
N ARG A 226 -8.19 -20.89 13.04
CA ARG A 226 -9.51 -20.81 12.42
C ARG A 226 -10.63 -20.43 13.39
N GLN A 227 -10.63 -21.03 14.58
CA GLN A 227 -11.67 -20.76 15.58
C GLN A 227 -11.60 -19.31 16.09
N ASN A 228 -10.39 -18.80 16.36
CA ASN A 228 -10.19 -17.42 16.78
C ASN A 228 -10.57 -16.45 15.68
N PHE A 229 -10.23 -16.77 14.42
CA PHE A 229 -10.55 -15.94 13.26
C PHE A 229 -12.06 -15.79 13.08
N ASP A 230 -12.81 -16.89 13.17
CA ASP A 230 -14.27 -16.86 13.02
C ASP A 230 -14.93 -15.96 14.09
N HIS A 231 -14.31 -15.84 15.28
CA HIS A 231 -14.74 -14.90 16.31
C HIS A 231 -14.30 -13.46 16.01
N ASP A 232 -13.00 -13.22 15.85
CA ASP A 232 -12.40 -11.88 15.80
C ASP A 232 -12.76 -11.13 14.50
N PHE A 233 -12.73 -11.82 13.37
CA PHE A 233 -13.05 -11.27 12.05
C PHE A 233 -14.52 -11.46 11.67
N GLY A 234 -15.34 -12.06 12.55
CA GLY A 234 -16.75 -12.35 12.29
C GLY A 234 -17.63 -11.12 12.03
N ARG A 235 -17.14 -9.90 12.33
CA ARG A 235 -17.82 -8.62 12.02
C ARG A 235 -17.28 -7.90 10.77
N GLN A 236 -16.26 -8.43 10.11
CA GLN A 236 -15.65 -7.81 8.94
C GLN A 236 -16.60 -7.67 7.72
N PRO A 237 -17.52 -8.63 7.44
CA PRO A 237 -18.56 -8.43 6.41
C PRO A 237 -19.48 -7.23 6.67
N GLN A 238 -19.77 -6.92 7.93
CA GLN A 238 -20.56 -5.77 8.35
C GLN A 238 -19.78 -4.46 8.16
N MET A 239 -18.48 -4.45 8.49
CA MET A 239 -17.60 -3.32 8.19
C MET A 239 -17.57 -3.04 6.68
N MET A 240 -17.41 -4.07 5.85
CA MET A 240 -17.45 -3.94 4.39
C MET A 240 -18.77 -3.30 3.92
N LYS A 241 -19.91 -3.76 4.46
CA LYS A 241 -21.23 -3.20 4.14
C LYS A 241 -21.34 -1.72 4.53
N LEU A 242 -20.86 -1.36 5.73
CA LEU A 242 -20.84 0.01 6.21
C LEU A 242 -19.96 0.89 5.31
N PHE A 243 -18.75 0.47 5.02
CA PHE A 243 -17.80 1.25 4.22
C PHE A 243 -18.26 1.39 2.77
N VAL A 244 -18.87 0.37 2.17
CA VAL A 244 -19.50 0.51 0.85
C VAL A 244 -20.62 1.57 0.87
N LYS A 245 -21.43 1.61 1.94
CA LYS A 245 -22.49 2.62 2.10
C LYS A 245 -21.91 4.02 2.25
N LEU A 246 -20.88 4.20 3.08
CA LEU A 246 -20.34 5.51 3.43
C LEU A 246 -19.35 6.07 2.40
N PHE A 247 -18.54 5.21 1.79
CA PHE A 247 -17.41 5.59 0.92
C PHE A 247 -17.66 5.27 -0.55
N GLY A 248 -18.71 4.51 -0.88
CA GLY A 248 -19.04 4.11 -2.24
C GLY A 248 -18.55 2.70 -2.60
N PRO A 249 -18.73 2.27 -3.86
CA PRO A 249 -18.43 0.90 -4.28
C PRO A 249 -17.00 0.48 -3.92
N TYR A 250 -16.84 -0.78 -3.53
CA TYR A 250 -15.51 -1.35 -3.28
C TYR A 250 -14.63 -1.28 -4.54
N PRO A 251 -13.34 -0.89 -4.43
CA PRO A 251 -12.57 -0.49 -5.59
C PRO A 251 -12.01 -1.64 -6.43
N LEU A 252 -12.07 -2.90 -6.01
CA LEU A 252 -11.50 -4.02 -6.78
C LEU A 252 -12.57 -5.02 -7.20
N SER A 253 -12.51 -5.52 -8.44
CA SER A 253 -13.53 -6.44 -8.95
C SER A 253 -13.39 -7.87 -8.40
N ASN A 254 -12.17 -8.28 -8.01
CA ASN A 254 -11.84 -9.61 -7.49
C ASN A 254 -12.17 -9.78 -6.00
N GLY A 255 -12.61 -8.72 -5.33
CA GLY A 255 -12.97 -8.74 -3.92
C GLY A 255 -11.81 -8.44 -2.97
N TYR A 256 -11.94 -8.92 -1.75
CA TYR A 256 -11.06 -8.62 -0.63
C TYR A 256 -10.60 -9.91 0.04
N THR A 257 -9.33 -9.97 0.42
CA THR A 257 -8.79 -11.09 1.20
C THR A 257 -8.21 -10.54 2.51
N VAL A 258 -8.39 -11.29 3.59
CA VAL A 258 -7.62 -11.10 4.81
C VAL A 258 -6.67 -12.28 4.99
N VAL A 259 -5.42 -11.99 5.32
CA VAL A 259 -4.41 -12.99 5.63
C VAL A 259 -4.08 -12.89 7.11
N VAL A 260 -3.98 -14.03 7.78
CA VAL A 260 -3.38 -14.10 9.11
C VAL A 260 -2.13 -14.96 9.02
N THR A 261 -0.96 -14.40 9.32
CA THR A 261 0.31 -15.13 9.39
C THR A 261 0.41 -15.88 10.72
N ASP A 262 1.23 -16.93 10.78
CA ASP A 262 1.41 -17.69 12.02
C ASP A 262 2.30 -16.97 13.03
N ASP A 263 3.20 -16.11 12.53
CA ASP A 263 4.07 -15.24 13.30
C ASP A 263 3.32 -13.98 13.77
N ASP A 264 3.85 -13.37 14.83
CA ASP A 264 3.37 -12.09 15.33
C ASP A 264 3.77 -10.97 14.37
N LEU A 265 2.89 -9.98 14.25
CA LEU A 265 3.13 -8.79 13.45
C LEU A 265 2.93 -7.57 14.35
N GLU A 266 3.86 -6.62 14.32
CA GLU A 266 3.76 -5.43 15.17
C GLU A 266 2.58 -4.54 14.74
N ILE A 267 2.47 -4.29 13.43
CA ILE A 267 1.42 -3.47 12.83
C ILE A 267 0.82 -4.22 11.63
N PRO A 268 -0.50 -4.38 11.57
CA PRO A 268 -1.17 -4.91 10.38
C PRO A 268 -0.86 -4.10 9.12
N LEU A 269 -1.01 -4.72 7.95
CA LEU A 269 -0.61 -4.11 6.67
C LEU A 269 -1.76 -4.09 5.67
N GLU A 270 -1.77 -3.06 4.84
CA GLU A 270 -2.85 -2.70 3.94
C GLU A 270 -2.53 -2.92 2.45
N ALA A 271 -2.04 -4.09 2.06
CA ALA A 271 -1.84 -4.38 0.63
C ALA A 271 -3.14 -4.25 -0.20
N GLN A 272 -3.02 -3.95 -1.49
CA GLN A 272 -4.19 -3.71 -2.34
C GLN A 272 -5.01 -5.00 -2.51
N GLY A 273 -6.23 -4.99 -1.99
CA GLY A 273 -7.15 -6.12 -1.95
C GLY A 273 -6.82 -7.16 -0.87
N ILE A 274 -5.80 -6.93 -0.04
CA ILE A 274 -5.32 -7.88 0.95
C ILE A 274 -4.92 -7.15 2.24
N SER A 275 -5.60 -7.39 3.36
CA SER A 275 -5.09 -6.97 4.66
C SER A 275 -4.37 -8.12 5.36
N ILE A 276 -3.25 -7.82 6.02
CA ILE A 276 -2.35 -8.82 6.61
C ILE A 276 -2.27 -8.59 8.12
N PHE A 277 -2.48 -9.64 8.90
CA PHE A 277 -2.43 -9.62 10.35
C PHE A 277 -1.51 -10.72 10.86
N GLY A 278 -0.86 -10.49 12.00
CA GLY A 278 -0.15 -11.55 12.75
C GLY A 278 -1.08 -12.36 13.65
N ALA A 279 -0.61 -13.51 14.12
CA ALA A 279 -1.36 -14.38 15.02
C ALA A 279 -1.78 -13.67 16.33
N ASN A 280 -0.95 -12.75 16.83
CA ASN A 280 -1.24 -11.87 17.97
C ASN A 280 -2.54 -11.03 17.82
N HIS A 281 -2.99 -10.76 16.60
CA HIS A 281 -4.23 -10.02 16.34
C HIS A 281 -5.46 -10.93 16.22
N CYS A 282 -5.26 -12.25 16.27
CA CYS A 282 -6.28 -13.27 16.10
C CYS A 282 -6.35 -14.16 17.35
N GLY A 283 -6.51 -13.53 18.51
CA GLY A 283 -6.49 -14.16 19.84
C GLY A 283 -7.83 -14.72 20.33
N GLY A 284 -8.93 -14.51 19.62
CA GLY A 284 -10.28 -14.96 19.99
C GLY A 284 -11.00 -14.05 20.99
N ASN A 285 -10.61 -12.78 21.09
CA ASN A 285 -11.15 -11.82 22.07
C ASN A 285 -11.57 -10.46 21.47
N ARG A 286 -11.55 -10.31 20.13
CA ARG A 286 -11.87 -9.07 19.38
C ARG A 286 -11.02 -7.84 19.72
N SER A 287 -9.84 -8.00 20.33
CA SER A 287 -8.98 -6.87 20.69
C SER A 287 -8.52 -6.05 19.48
N ALA A 288 -8.34 -6.69 18.32
CA ALA A 288 -7.84 -6.07 17.09
C ALA A 288 -8.94 -5.48 16.20
N GLU A 289 -10.21 -5.48 16.61
CA GLU A 289 -11.32 -5.12 15.72
C GLU A 289 -11.22 -3.70 15.14
N ARG A 290 -10.67 -2.76 15.93
CA ARG A 290 -10.34 -1.40 15.47
C ARG A 290 -9.36 -1.45 14.28
N LEU A 291 -8.31 -2.26 14.36
CA LEU A 291 -7.33 -2.42 13.30
C LEU A 291 -7.94 -3.13 12.08
N ILE A 292 -8.82 -4.12 12.28
CA ILE A 292 -9.55 -4.77 11.19
C ILE A 292 -10.35 -3.75 10.36
N ALA A 293 -11.00 -2.79 11.02
CA ALA A 293 -11.70 -1.69 10.35
C ALA A 293 -10.71 -0.74 9.64
N HIS A 294 -9.57 -0.44 10.26
CA HIS A 294 -8.52 0.41 9.69
C HIS A 294 -7.97 -0.14 8.36
N GLU A 295 -7.48 -1.39 8.37
CA GLU A 295 -6.88 -2.02 7.19
C GLU A 295 -7.87 -2.21 6.04
N LEU A 296 -9.15 -2.42 6.38
CA LEU A 296 -10.21 -2.51 5.38
C LEU A 296 -10.53 -1.14 4.76
N ALA A 297 -10.47 -0.06 5.55
CA ALA A 297 -10.71 1.29 5.04
C ALA A 297 -9.63 1.74 4.07
N HIS A 298 -8.39 1.29 4.25
CA HIS A 298 -7.28 1.58 3.35
C HIS A 298 -7.50 1.11 1.91
N GLN A 299 -8.39 0.14 1.70
CA GLN A 299 -8.76 -0.29 0.35
C GLN A 299 -9.31 0.88 -0.49
N TRP A 300 -10.02 1.83 0.15
CA TRP A 300 -10.39 3.11 -0.48
C TRP A 300 -9.29 4.17 -0.31
N PHE A 301 -8.81 4.39 0.92
CA PHE A 301 -7.95 5.52 1.29
C PHE A 301 -6.52 5.07 1.57
N GLY A 302 -5.62 5.21 0.60
CA GLY A 302 -4.36 4.46 0.62
C GLY A 302 -4.17 3.79 -0.71
N ASN A 303 -5.05 2.84 -0.98
CA ASN A 303 -4.86 1.88 -2.05
C ASN A 303 -5.46 2.35 -3.36
N SER A 304 -6.78 2.54 -3.40
CA SER A 304 -7.44 3.07 -4.59
C SER A 304 -7.13 4.54 -4.79
N VAL A 305 -7.31 5.37 -3.75
CA VAL A 305 -6.90 6.77 -3.73
C VAL A 305 -5.54 6.87 -3.05
N THR A 306 -4.47 6.91 -3.83
CA THR A 306 -3.10 6.95 -3.30
C THR A 306 -2.58 8.38 -3.27
N VAL A 307 -1.73 8.73 -2.30
CA VAL A 307 -1.08 10.03 -2.30
C VAL A 307 -0.10 10.13 -3.47
N ARG A 308 0.00 11.31 -4.06
CA ARG A 308 1.01 11.58 -5.09
C ARG A 308 2.40 11.70 -4.47
N ARG A 309 2.48 12.17 -3.23
CA ARG A 309 3.70 12.33 -2.44
C ARG A 309 3.40 12.02 -0.99
N TRP A 310 4.40 11.50 -0.28
CA TRP A 310 4.25 11.05 1.10
C TRP A 310 3.94 12.17 2.10
N ARG A 311 4.20 13.43 1.77
CA ARG A 311 3.76 14.57 2.60
C ARG A 311 2.24 14.62 2.84
N ASP A 312 1.46 14.04 1.94
CA ASP A 312 -0.01 14.04 2.01
C ASP A 312 -0.55 12.79 2.74
N ILE A 313 0.29 12.02 3.44
CA ILE A 313 -0.04 10.73 4.09
C ILE A 313 -1.27 10.77 5.00
N TRP A 314 -1.65 11.94 5.53
CA TRP A 314 -2.89 12.09 6.30
C TRP A 314 -4.15 11.71 5.50
N LEU A 315 -4.10 11.80 4.16
CA LEU A 315 -5.19 11.33 3.27
C LEU A 315 -5.37 9.81 3.32
N HIS A 316 -4.37 9.05 3.80
CA HIS A 316 -4.47 7.62 4.06
C HIS A 316 -4.86 7.42 5.53
N GLU A 317 -3.95 7.78 6.42
CA GLU A 317 -3.99 7.43 7.84
C GLU A 317 -5.12 8.14 8.59
N GLY A 318 -5.40 9.39 8.21
CA GLY A 318 -6.50 10.16 8.79
C GLY A 318 -7.87 9.59 8.42
N PHE A 319 -8.03 9.14 7.16
CA PHE A 319 -9.27 8.55 6.68
C PHE A 319 -9.48 7.15 7.25
N ALA A 320 -8.46 6.30 7.23
CA ALA A 320 -8.52 4.97 7.84
C ALA A 320 -8.80 5.07 9.35
N CYS A 321 -8.15 5.99 10.05
CA CYS A 321 -8.42 6.23 11.47
C CYS A 321 -9.84 6.76 11.72
N TYR A 322 -10.38 7.62 10.85
CA TYR A 322 -11.77 8.07 10.98
C TYR A 322 -12.78 6.94 10.71
N ALA A 323 -12.47 6.01 9.80
CA ALA A 323 -13.29 4.84 9.54
C ALA A 323 -13.40 3.92 10.78
N GLU A 324 -12.37 3.85 11.63
CA GLU A 324 -12.45 3.18 12.94
C GLU A 324 -13.57 3.76 13.81
N TRP A 325 -13.72 5.09 13.81
CA TRP A 325 -14.69 5.79 14.64
C TRP A 325 -16.10 5.60 14.10
N LEU A 326 -16.25 5.62 12.77
CA LEU A 326 -17.50 5.31 12.09
C LEU A 326 -17.94 3.87 12.37
N TRP A 327 -17.01 2.92 12.33
CA TRP A 327 -17.30 1.53 12.71
C TRP A 327 -17.64 1.38 14.20
N SER A 328 -16.91 2.05 15.08
CA SER A 328 -17.22 2.04 16.53
C SER A 328 -18.65 2.53 16.78
N GLU A 329 -19.07 3.60 16.11
CA GLU A 329 -20.42 4.15 16.22
C GLU A 329 -21.48 3.17 15.68
N ASP A 330 -21.28 2.60 14.49
CA ASP A 330 -22.23 1.66 13.87
C ASP A 330 -22.36 0.34 14.64
N SER A 331 -21.26 -0.12 15.25
CA SER A 331 -21.22 -1.37 16.00
C SER A 331 -21.70 -1.25 17.46
N GLY A 332 -22.18 -0.07 17.87
CA GLY A 332 -22.70 0.20 19.22
C GLY A 332 -21.62 0.46 20.28
N GLY A 333 -20.39 0.74 19.86
CA GLY A 333 -19.32 1.25 20.71
C GLY A 333 -19.43 2.75 20.94
N ARG A 334 -18.29 3.39 21.22
CA ARG A 334 -18.23 4.85 21.37
C ARG A 334 -18.58 5.52 20.04
N THR A 335 -19.34 6.60 20.12
CA THR A 335 -19.69 7.45 18.97
C THR A 335 -18.45 8.14 18.39
N ALA A 336 -18.54 8.57 17.14
CA ALA A 336 -17.46 9.32 16.51
C ALA A 336 -17.20 10.66 17.22
N ASP A 337 -18.23 11.28 17.80
CA ASP A 337 -18.11 12.52 18.58
C ASP A 337 -17.40 12.29 19.93
N GLU A 338 -17.72 11.20 20.65
CA GLU A 338 -17.01 10.83 21.88
C GLU A 338 -15.54 10.50 21.64
N LEU A 339 -15.23 9.83 20.52
CA LEU A 339 -13.86 9.54 20.11
C LEU A 339 -13.12 10.82 19.70
N ALA A 340 -13.77 11.71 18.94
CA ALA A 340 -13.22 13.00 18.56
C ALA A 340 -12.87 13.85 19.79
N LYS A 341 -13.79 14.00 20.76
CA LYS A 341 -13.54 14.73 22.02
C LYS A 341 -12.35 14.16 22.79
N HIS A 342 -12.28 12.83 22.91
CA HIS A 342 -11.19 12.16 23.61
C HIS A 342 -9.83 12.37 22.93
N TYR A 343 -9.74 12.17 21.62
CA TYR A 343 -8.49 12.32 20.89
C TYR A 343 -8.09 13.78 20.71
N HIS A 344 -9.04 14.71 20.63
CA HIS A 344 -8.79 16.15 20.67
C HIS A 344 -8.10 16.53 21.99
N GLN A 345 -8.64 16.10 23.13
CA GLN A 345 -8.02 16.35 24.44
C GLN A 345 -6.60 15.78 24.51
N ARG A 346 -6.40 14.53 24.07
CA ARG A 346 -5.06 13.92 24.04
C ARG A 346 -4.08 14.68 23.15
N LEU A 347 -4.52 15.10 21.96
CA LEU A 347 -3.70 15.84 21.01
C LEU A 347 -3.35 17.24 21.54
N ARG A 348 -4.23 17.90 22.30
CA ARG A 348 -3.93 19.16 23.00
C ARG A 348 -2.83 19.03 24.05
N HIS A 349 -2.66 17.84 24.62
CA HIS A 349 -1.61 17.53 25.60
C HIS A 349 -0.34 16.95 24.96
N SER A 350 -0.33 16.67 23.66
CA SER A 350 0.86 16.25 22.92
C SER A 350 1.65 17.45 22.41
N SER A 351 2.85 17.18 21.91
CA SER A 351 3.71 18.18 21.30
C SER A 351 3.07 18.79 20.02
N GLN A 352 3.08 20.13 19.93
CA GLN A 352 2.39 20.92 18.89
C GLN A 352 3.38 21.40 17.80
N HIS A 353 4.18 20.50 17.24
CA HIS A 353 5.17 20.86 16.19
C HIS A 353 4.95 20.11 14.88
N LEU A 354 3.82 19.42 14.74
CA LEU A 354 3.49 18.67 13.53
C LEU A 354 2.51 19.47 12.65
N LEU A 355 2.88 19.66 11.40
CA LEU A 355 2.02 20.24 10.36
C LEU A 355 1.37 19.09 9.58
N LEU A 356 0.04 18.99 9.57
CA LEU A 356 -0.62 17.80 9.01
C LEU A 356 -0.43 17.66 7.48
N ALA A 357 -0.39 18.78 6.75
CA ALA A 357 -0.16 18.79 5.30
C ALA A 357 1.32 18.62 4.89
N ASP A 358 2.24 18.54 5.86
CA ASP A 358 3.67 18.29 5.68
C ASP A 358 4.32 17.87 7.01
N PRO A 359 4.10 16.64 7.51
CA PRO A 359 4.62 16.22 8.82
C PRO A 359 6.15 16.13 8.84
N GLY A 360 6.82 16.20 7.69
CA GLY A 360 8.20 15.79 7.50
C GLY A 360 8.36 14.26 7.48
N PRO A 361 9.50 13.75 6.94
CA PRO A 361 9.72 12.31 6.80
C PRO A 361 9.73 11.57 8.14
N ARG A 362 10.33 12.14 9.19
CA ARG A 362 10.42 11.47 10.50
C ARG A 362 9.05 11.18 11.11
N ASP A 363 8.13 12.13 10.98
CA ASP A 363 6.83 12.07 11.64
C ASP A 363 5.72 11.57 10.68
N MET A 364 6.08 11.02 9.51
CA MET A 364 5.14 10.54 8.49
C MET A 364 4.12 9.54 9.05
N PHE A 365 4.57 8.64 9.93
CA PHE A 365 3.74 7.65 10.62
C PHE A 365 3.57 7.94 12.12
N ASP A 366 3.78 9.20 12.53
CA ASP A 366 3.52 9.59 13.93
C ASP A 366 2.01 9.53 14.21
N ASP A 367 1.61 8.97 15.36
CA ASP A 367 0.21 8.87 15.82
C ASP A 367 -0.58 10.20 15.67
N ARG A 368 0.09 11.35 15.80
CA ARG A 368 -0.51 12.67 15.62
C ARG A 368 -1.05 12.86 14.20
N VAL A 369 -0.43 12.31 13.16
CA VAL A 369 -0.94 12.34 11.77
C VAL A 369 -2.31 11.65 11.69
N TYR A 370 -2.40 10.44 12.24
CA TYR A 370 -3.63 9.64 12.28
C TYR A 370 -4.76 10.37 13.01
N LYS A 371 -4.50 10.77 14.25
CA LYS A 371 -5.52 11.38 15.10
C LYS A 371 -5.91 12.78 14.64
N ARG A 372 -4.95 13.61 14.21
CA ARG A 372 -5.25 14.94 13.67
C ARG A 372 -5.97 14.85 12.33
N GLY A 373 -5.63 13.89 11.48
CA GLY A 373 -6.33 13.62 10.23
C GLY A 373 -7.79 13.22 10.48
N ALA A 374 -8.04 12.27 11.38
CA ALA A 374 -9.39 11.86 11.75
C ALA A 374 -10.21 13.01 12.38
N LEU A 375 -9.59 13.84 13.22
CA LEU A 375 -10.23 15.03 13.77
C LEU A 375 -10.55 16.08 12.70
N THR A 376 -9.68 16.25 11.69
CA THR A 376 -9.90 17.16 10.56
C THR A 376 -11.14 16.73 9.77
N LEU A 377 -11.28 15.44 9.50
CA LEU A 377 -12.46 14.86 8.84
C LEU A 377 -13.71 14.98 9.71
N HIS A 378 -13.58 14.75 11.02
CA HIS A 378 -14.69 14.94 11.95
C HIS A 378 -15.16 16.40 11.96
N ALA A 379 -14.24 17.37 12.07
CA ALA A 379 -14.55 18.80 12.02
C ALA A 379 -15.22 19.18 10.70
N LEU A 380 -14.77 18.63 9.58
CA LEU A 380 -15.43 18.81 8.28
C LEU A 380 -16.86 18.27 8.32
N ARG A 381 -17.07 17.02 8.74
CA ARG A 381 -18.42 16.41 8.86
C ARG A 381 -19.34 17.27 9.72
N ARG A 382 -18.85 17.79 10.85
CA ARG A 382 -19.63 18.70 11.72
C ARG A 382 -19.97 20.03 11.06
N THR A 383 -19.13 20.51 10.14
CA THR A 383 -19.30 21.79 9.45
C THR A 383 -20.30 21.69 8.30
N ILE A 384 -20.21 20.64 7.48
CA ILE A 384 -21.05 20.51 6.27
C ILE A 384 -22.27 19.59 6.45
N GLY A 385 -22.35 18.87 7.57
CA GLY A 385 -23.40 17.90 7.86
C GLY A 385 -23.14 16.53 7.25
N ASP A 386 -23.81 15.51 7.81
CA ASP A 386 -23.59 14.10 7.48
C ASP A 386 -23.84 13.76 6.00
N ASP A 387 -24.98 14.17 5.46
CA ASP A 387 -25.35 13.83 4.07
C ASP A 387 -24.33 14.36 3.07
N ARG A 388 -23.98 15.66 3.18
CA ARG A 388 -22.98 16.30 2.32
C ARG A 388 -21.59 15.70 2.51
N PHE A 389 -21.22 15.34 3.73
CA PHE A 389 -19.93 14.73 4.00
C PHE A 389 -19.80 13.35 3.36
N PHE A 390 -20.80 12.48 3.48
CA PHE A 390 -20.73 11.15 2.86
C PHE A 390 -20.98 11.20 1.34
N ASP A 391 -21.70 12.19 0.81
CA ASP A 391 -21.71 12.49 -0.63
C ASP A 391 -20.30 12.88 -1.12
N LEU A 392 -19.62 13.78 -0.40
CA LEU A 392 -18.24 14.16 -0.67
C LEU A 392 -17.30 12.95 -0.65
N LEU A 393 -17.39 12.07 0.33
CA LEU A 393 -16.52 10.88 0.39
C LEU A 393 -16.76 9.93 -0.79
N ARG A 394 -18.01 9.71 -1.18
CA ARG A 394 -18.35 8.91 -2.37
C ARG A 394 -17.84 9.55 -3.66
N ASP A 395 -17.90 10.86 -3.77
CA ASP A 395 -17.39 11.59 -4.93
C ASP A 395 -15.86 11.57 -4.97
N TRP A 396 -15.21 11.72 -3.81
CA TRP A 396 -13.75 11.64 -3.66
C TRP A 396 -13.20 10.29 -4.12
N THR A 397 -13.76 9.19 -3.61
CA THR A 397 -13.31 7.83 -3.97
C THR A 397 -13.63 7.49 -5.42
N ALA A 398 -14.74 7.99 -5.98
CA ALA A 398 -15.08 7.78 -7.39
C ALA A 398 -14.14 8.55 -8.33
N ARG A 399 -13.89 9.84 -8.07
CA ARG A 399 -13.03 10.69 -8.92
C ARG A 399 -11.58 10.24 -8.95
N HIS A 400 -11.07 9.76 -7.82
CA HIS A 400 -9.67 9.37 -7.68
C HIS A 400 -9.46 7.85 -7.63
N ARG A 401 -10.46 7.06 -8.07
CA ARG A 401 -10.39 5.60 -8.10
C ARG A 401 -9.17 5.12 -8.91
N HIS A 402 -8.27 4.39 -8.26
CA HIS A 402 -6.98 3.91 -8.81
C HIS A 402 -6.04 5.01 -9.31
N ALA A 403 -6.20 6.23 -8.81
CA ALA A 403 -5.40 7.38 -9.20
C ALA A 403 -4.55 7.88 -8.03
N THR A 404 -3.88 9.00 -8.26
CA THR A 404 -3.13 9.70 -7.22
C THR A 404 -3.78 11.04 -6.90
N ALA A 405 -3.63 11.48 -5.66
CA ALA A 405 -4.24 12.68 -5.13
C ALA A 405 -3.25 13.48 -4.26
N VAL A 406 -3.50 14.78 -4.11
CA VAL A 406 -2.84 15.64 -3.11
C VAL A 406 -3.89 16.29 -2.20
N THR A 407 -3.44 16.89 -1.10
CA THR A 407 -4.33 17.61 -0.14
C THR A 407 -5.24 18.63 -0.84
N ASP A 408 -4.71 19.36 -1.84
CA ASP A 408 -5.47 20.39 -2.57
C ASP A 408 -6.63 19.80 -3.40
N ASP A 409 -6.49 18.56 -3.90
CA ASP A 409 -7.55 17.89 -4.65
C ASP A 409 -8.76 17.63 -3.72
N PHE A 410 -8.51 17.15 -2.49
CA PHE A 410 -9.58 16.89 -1.52
C PHE A 410 -10.21 18.17 -0.99
N THR A 411 -9.39 19.15 -0.58
CA THR A 411 -9.90 20.42 -0.03
C THR A 411 -10.64 21.25 -1.07
N GLY A 412 -10.19 21.21 -2.33
CA GLY A 412 -10.89 21.82 -3.46
C GLY A 412 -12.21 21.12 -3.77
N LEU A 413 -12.25 19.79 -3.70
CA LEU A 413 -13.50 19.03 -3.88
C LEU A 413 -14.52 19.35 -2.78
N ALA A 414 -14.08 19.36 -1.52
CA ALA A 414 -14.91 19.63 -0.36
C ALA A 414 -15.60 21.01 -0.40
N ALA A 415 -15.00 21.99 -1.08
CA ALA A 415 -15.61 23.32 -1.24
C ALA A 415 -16.94 23.29 -2.00
N ASN A 416 -17.21 22.27 -2.83
CA ASN A 416 -18.49 22.12 -3.53
C ASN A 416 -19.63 21.60 -2.62
N TYR A 417 -19.30 21.21 -1.39
CA TYR A 417 -20.22 20.63 -0.41
C TYR A 417 -20.45 21.55 0.79
N ALA A 418 -19.94 22.78 0.76
CA ALA A 418 -20.09 23.76 1.82
C ALA A 418 -20.81 25.02 1.31
N GLU A 419 -21.63 25.62 2.17
CA GLU A 419 -22.25 26.93 1.91
C GLU A 419 -21.29 28.08 2.21
N GLU A 420 -20.41 27.89 3.19
CA GLU A 420 -19.38 28.83 3.59
C GLU A 420 -17.98 28.36 3.20
N SER A 421 -17.03 29.29 3.16
CA SER A 421 -15.64 28.99 2.83
C SER A 421 -15.01 28.07 3.88
N LEU A 422 -14.49 26.92 3.46
CA LEU A 422 -13.75 25.99 4.31
C LEU A 422 -12.29 26.41 4.59
N ARG A 423 -11.83 27.54 4.03
CA ARG A 423 -10.46 28.02 4.21
C ARG A 423 -10.04 28.19 5.68
N PRO A 424 -10.87 28.73 6.59
CA PRO A 424 -10.52 28.82 8.01
C PRO A 424 -10.29 27.43 8.65
N LEU A 425 -11.12 26.45 8.30
CA LEU A 425 -11.00 25.07 8.78
C LEU A 425 -9.68 24.45 8.31
N TRP A 426 -9.36 24.56 7.01
CA TRP A 426 -8.09 24.05 6.45
C TRP A 426 -6.88 24.73 7.05
N ARG A 427 -6.91 26.06 7.23
CA ARG A 427 -5.81 26.79 7.88
C ARG A 427 -5.57 26.28 9.30
N ALA A 428 -6.64 26.03 10.06
CA ALA A 428 -6.54 25.62 11.46
C ALA A 428 -6.05 24.16 11.59
N TRP A 429 -6.57 23.25 10.77
CA TRP A 429 -6.31 21.82 10.91
C TRP A 429 -5.10 21.32 10.10
N LEU A 430 -4.93 21.79 8.85
CA LEU A 430 -3.92 21.29 7.91
C LEU A 430 -2.63 22.11 7.91
N TYR A 431 -2.76 23.44 7.99
CA TYR A 431 -1.67 24.39 7.77
C TYR A 431 -1.26 25.19 9.02
N SER A 432 -1.61 24.69 10.21
CA SER A 432 -1.16 25.19 11.50
C SER A 432 -0.66 24.02 12.35
N THR A 433 0.31 24.27 13.23
CA THR A 433 0.79 23.27 14.19
C THR A 433 -0.09 23.19 15.44
N ASP A 434 -0.75 24.28 15.81
CA ASP A 434 -1.66 24.32 16.97
C ASP A 434 -2.91 23.48 16.70
N VAL A 435 -3.32 22.68 17.67
CA VAL A 435 -4.60 21.98 17.66
C VAL A 435 -5.73 22.98 17.93
N PRO A 436 -6.71 23.13 17.01
CA PRO A 436 -7.80 24.09 17.15
C PRO A 436 -8.59 23.91 18.45
N HIS A 437 -9.18 24.98 18.96
CA HIS A 437 -10.16 24.88 20.03
C HIS A 437 -11.45 24.20 19.51
N PRO A 438 -12.16 23.43 20.37
CA PRO A 438 -13.34 22.68 19.96
C PRO A 438 -14.48 23.56 19.45
#